data_AF-A0A497SUV4-F1
#
_entry.id   AF-A0A497SUV4-F1
#
_cell.length_a   1.000
_cell.length_b   1.000
_cell.length_c   1.000
_cell.angle_alpha   90.00
_cell.angle_beta   90.00
_cell.angle_gamma   90.00
#
_symmetry.space_group_name_H-M   'P 1'
#
loop_
_entity.id
_entity.type
_entity.pdbx_description
1 polymer ?
#
loop_
_entity_poly.entity_id
_entity_poly.type
_entity_poly.pdbx_seq_one_letter_code
_entity_poly.pdbx_strand_id
1 'polypeptide(L)'
;MIVEFAVFIGFMIPVYFIYTKYSKNKEICDYFPIFIQEVYNNTSTGMSLVDAVKKSKNINYGCLTPMIKNMCLQIEWGVPFNHAIKHFGKKVNNSFIDRMVILMDKVSQFSQDIGKNMGEIYDYIALTKRLERERKTELFPQLISLYFVFFVFLGIILIIFNFFIPYFDIVEVIQYKEVFIHLVFIESIFLGLTLGKMIEDSFVAGLKHMTILYTITFIFVMFLF
;
A
#
# COMPACT_ATOMS: atom_id res chain seq x y z
N MET A 1 -12.82 10.91 -26.82
CA MET A 1 -11.96 9.83 -27.37
C MET A 1 -10.47 10.18 -27.52
N ILE A 2 -10.01 10.99 -28.48
CA ILE A 2 -8.54 11.21 -28.69
C ILE A 2 -7.88 11.84 -27.45
N VAL A 3 -8.53 12.86 -26.85
CA VAL A 3 -8.06 13.52 -25.62
C VAL A 3 -7.98 12.52 -24.46
N GLU A 4 -8.98 11.66 -24.30
CA GLU A 4 -9.05 10.70 -23.19
C GLU A 4 -8.05 9.55 -23.33
N PHE A 5 -7.77 9.15 -24.57
CA PHE A 5 -6.73 8.17 -24.88
C PHE A 5 -5.33 8.75 -24.62
N ALA A 6 -5.10 10.01 -24.97
CA ALA A 6 -3.85 10.72 -24.66
C ALA A 6 -3.65 10.87 -23.15
N VAL A 7 -4.71 11.21 -22.40
CA VAL A 7 -4.70 11.27 -20.92
C VAL A 7 -4.41 9.89 -20.32
N PHE A 8 -5.00 8.82 -20.86
CA PHE A 8 -4.78 7.46 -20.39
C PHE A 8 -3.31 7.03 -20.49
N ILE A 9 -2.69 7.23 -21.66
CA ILE A 9 -1.28 6.89 -21.89
C ILE A 9 -0.37 7.76 -21.03
N GLY A 10 -0.64 9.06 -20.95
CA GLY A 10 0.15 10.00 -20.14
C GLY A 10 0.13 9.68 -18.64
N PHE A 11 -0.98 9.14 -18.13
CA PHE A 11 -1.15 8.85 -16.71
C PHE A 11 -0.65 7.45 -16.30
N MET A 12 -0.70 6.46 -17.21
CA MET A 12 -0.31 5.07 -16.90
C MET A 12 1.16 4.91 -16.51
N ILE A 13 2.07 5.62 -17.20
CA ILE A 13 3.52 5.54 -16.97
C ILE A 13 3.90 6.02 -15.54
N PRO A 14 3.51 7.22 -15.08
CA PRO A 14 3.81 7.67 -13.72
C PRO A 14 3.11 6.82 -12.66
N VAL A 15 1.88 6.35 -12.92
CA VAL A 15 1.16 5.45 -11.99
C VAL A 15 1.93 4.16 -11.75
N TYR A 16 2.42 3.52 -12.81
CA TYR A 16 3.20 2.29 -12.69
C TYR A 16 4.47 2.48 -11.84
N PHE A 17 5.19 3.59 -12.06
CA PHE A 17 6.40 3.91 -11.31
C PHE A 17 6.10 4.18 -9.82
N ILE A 18 5.05 4.93 -9.52
CA ILE A 18 4.65 5.22 -8.14
C ILE A 18 4.20 3.93 -7.43
N TYR A 19 3.41 3.09 -8.11
CA TYR A 19 2.89 1.84 -7.55
C TYR A 19 3.99 0.84 -7.22
N THR A 20 4.98 0.67 -8.09
CA THR A 20 6.12 -0.24 -7.84
C THR A 20 6.93 0.17 -6.61
N LYS A 21 7.18 1.47 -6.44
CA LYS A 21 7.84 2.01 -5.24
C LYS A 21 7.00 1.77 -3.97
N TYR A 22 5.69 1.99 -4.05
CA TYR A 22 4.77 1.73 -2.94
C TYR A 22 4.71 0.26 -2.54
N SER A 23 4.59 -0.65 -3.51
CA SER A 23 4.54 -2.09 -3.29
C SER A 23 5.80 -2.59 -2.57
N LYS A 24 6.98 -2.13 -3.00
CA LYS A 24 8.25 -2.50 -2.37
C LYS A 24 8.36 -2.01 -0.92
N ASN A 25 7.92 -0.79 -0.63
CA ASN A 25 7.89 -0.26 0.73
C ASN A 25 6.90 -1.01 1.64
N LYS A 26 5.76 -1.44 1.07
CA LYS A 26 4.75 -2.24 1.77
C LYS A 26 5.28 -3.63 2.12
N GLU A 27 5.94 -4.28 1.18
CA GLU A 27 6.57 -5.60 1.37
C GLU A 27 7.61 -5.56 2.50
N ILE A 28 8.42 -4.51 2.57
CA ILE A 28 9.35 -4.28 3.68
C ILE A 28 8.62 -4.22 5.03
N CYS A 29 7.48 -3.54 5.12
CA CYS A 29 6.68 -3.47 6.35
C CYS A 29 6.05 -4.82 6.73
N ASP A 30 5.82 -5.71 5.77
CA ASP A 30 5.22 -7.03 6.01
C ASP A 30 6.27 -8.05 6.48
N TYR A 31 7.53 -7.93 6.04
CA TYR A 31 8.64 -8.76 6.52
C TYR A 31 9.28 -8.27 7.83
N PHE A 32 9.18 -6.98 8.15
CA PHE A 32 9.78 -6.41 9.36
C PHE A 32 9.30 -7.07 10.68
N PRO A 33 7.99 -7.38 10.88
CA PRO A 33 7.52 -8.12 12.04
C PRO A 33 8.23 -9.46 12.26
N ILE A 34 8.56 -10.17 11.18
CA ILE A 34 9.24 -11.47 11.24
C ILE A 34 10.67 -11.28 11.76
N PHE A 35 11.37 -10.24 11.31
CA PHE A 35 12.68 -9.88 11.85
C PHE A 35 12.60 -9.57 13.35
N ILE A 36 11.63 -8.77 13.77
CA ILE A 36 11.44 -8.41 15.18
C ILE A 36 11.07 -9.63 16.04
N GLN A 37 10.23 -10.52 15.53
CA GLN A 37 9.88 -11.77 16.20
C GLN A 37 11.11 -12.63 16.46
N GLU A 38 12.02 -12.74 15.48
CA GLU A 38 13.27 -13.49 15.65
C GLU A 38 14.20 -12.86 16.68
N VAL A 39 14.29 -11.53 16.68
CA VAL A 39 15.05 -10.81 17.72
C VAL A 39 14.42 -11.06 19.09
N TYR A 40 13.10 -10.93 19.21
CA TYR A 40 12.35 -11.20 20.45
C TYR A 40 12.59 -12.62 20.97
N ASN A 41 12.34 -13.65 20.14
CA ASN A 41 12.50 -15.06 20.51
C ASN A 41 13.89 -15.39 21.04
N ASN A 42 14.93 -14.76 20.49
CA ASN A 42 16.29 -14.96 20.98
C ASN A 42 16.53 -14.17 22.27
N THR A 43 16.11 -12.91 22.35
CA THR A 43 16.27 -12.09 23.57
C THR A 43 15.47 -12.60 24.77
N SER A 44 14.30 -13.20 24.56
CA SER A 44 13.48 -13.79 25.63
C SER A 44 14.13 -15.03 26.26
N THR A 45 15.09 -15.65 25.57
CA THR A 45 15.91 -16.77 26.10
C THR A 45 17.17 -16.31 26.83
N GLY A 46 17.33 -15.00 27.09
CA GLY A 46 18.49 -14.43 27.79
C GLY A 46 19.65 -14.03 26.88
N MET A 47 19.50 -14.14 25.55
CA MET A 47 20.49 -13.64 24.59
C MET A 47 20.54 -12.11 24.59
N SER A 48 21.72 -11.52 24.40
CA SER A 48 21.84 -10.07 24.22
C SER A 48 21.15 -9.63 22.91
N LEU A 49 20.67 -8.39 22.87
CA LEU A 49 20.03 -7.82 21.67
C LEU A 49 20.96 -7.85 20.45
N VAL A 50 22.26 -7.61 20.68
CA VAL A 50 23.30 -7.63 19.65
C VAL A 50 23.48 -9.03 19.07
N ASP A 51 23.52 -10.05 19.92
CA ASP A 51 23.69 -11.45 19.49
C ASP A 51 22.43 -11.99 18.81
N ALA A 52 21.25 -11.60 19.29
CA ALA A 52 19.97 -11.93 18.66
C ALA A 52 19.90 -11.38 17.23
N VAL A 53 20.32 -10.13 17.03
CA VAL A 53 20.39 -9.51 15.70
C VAL A 53 21.45 -10.19 14.83
N LYS A 54 22.64 -10.52 15.36
CA LYS A 54 23.65 -11.28 14.58
C LYS A 54 23.13 -12.65 14.13
N LYS A 55 22.40 -13.36 14.99
CA LYS A 55 21.80 -14.67 14.67
C LYS A 55 20.73 -14.59 13.57
N SER A 56 20.00 -13.47 13.49
CA SER A 56 18.99 -13.21 12.46
C SER A 56 19.56 -13.13 11.03
N LYS A 57 20.88 -12.90 10.86
CA LYS A 57 21.55 -12.73 9.55
C LYS A 57 21.31 -13.86 8.55
N ASN A 58 21.07 -15.08 9.04
CA ASN A 58 20.92 -16.29 8.23
C ASN A 58 19.48 -16.55 7.76
N ILE A 59 18.52 -15.73 8.18
CA ILE A 59 17.11 -15.87 7.83
C ILE A 59 16.79 -14.99 6.61
N ASN A 60 15.88 -15.44 5.76
CA ASN A 60 15.42 -14.67 4.60
C ASN A 60 14.19 -13.83 4.96
N TYR A 61 14.35 -12.51 4.89
CA TYR A 61 13.31 -11.50 5.14
C TYR A 61 12.92 -10.76 3.84
N GLY A 62 13.00 -11.42 2.69
CA GLY A 62 12.66 -10.85 1.39
C GLY A 62 13.48 -9.60 1.07
N CYS A 63 12.80 -8.51 0.70
CA CYS A 63 13.40 -7.20 0.40
C CYS A 63 14.23 -6.60 1.55
N LEU A 64 14.01 -7.03 2.80
CA LEU A 64 14.70 -6.50 3.97
C LEU A 64 16.04 -7.21 4.27
N THR A 65 16.23 -8.42 3.74
CA THR A 65 17.44 -9.23 3.90
C THR A 65 18.76 -8.47 3.66
N PRO A 66 18.95 -7.74 2.53
CA PRO A 66 20.21 -7.04 2.29
C PRO A 66 20.45 -5.89 3.29
N MET A 67 19.39 -5.28 3.81
CA MET A 67 19.49 -4.20 4.80
C MET A 67 19.86 -4.74 6.18
N ILE A 68 19.26 -5.87 6.59
CA ILE A 68 19.60 -6.56 7.85
C ILE A 68 21.04 -7.09 7.79
N LYS A 69 21.44 -7.75 6.70
CA LYS A 69 22.82 -8.22 6.52
C LYS A 69 23.84 -7.07 6.62
N ASN A 70 23.53 -5.92 6.01
CA ASN A 70 24.39 -4.74 6.11
C ASN A 70 24.49 -4.20 7.54
N MET A 71 23.39 -4.18 8.29
CA MET A 71 23.39 -3.80 9.71
C MET A 71 24.24 -4.76 10.54
N CYS A 72 24.10 -6.08 10.35
CA CYS A 72 24.91 -7.07 11.06
C CYS A 72 26.41 -6.94 10.73
N LEU A 73 26.76 -6.67 9.47
CA LEU A 73 28.16 -6.41 9.07
C LEU A 73 28.75 -5.18 9.78
N GLN A 74 27.99 -4.09 9.93
CA GLN A 74 28.45 -2.92 10.68
C GLN A 74 28.78 -3.28 12.13
N ILE A 75 27.89 -4.04 12.78
CA ILE A 75 28.09 -4.51 14.16
C ILE A 75 29.31 -5.44 14.26
N GLU A 76 29.45 -6.38 13.31
CA GLU A 76 30.62 -7.28 13.22
C GLU A 76 31.93 -6.51 13.03
N TRP A 77 31.90 -5.36 12.34
CA TRP A 77 33.03 -4.45 12.15
C TRP A 77 33.23 -3.44 13.30
N GLY A 78 32.55 -3.63 14.43
CA GLY A 78 32.75 -2.82 15.64
C GLY A 78 31.97 -1.50 15.68
N VAL A 79 31.05 -1.26 14.74
CA VAL A 79 30.12 -0.12 14.84
C VAL A 79 29.15 -0.36 16.01
N PRO A 80 28.97 0.62 16.91
CA PRO A 80 28.01 0.47 18.01
C PRO A 80 26.59 0.18 17.53
N PHE A 81 25.88 -0.70 18.25
CA PHE A 81 24.55 -1.19 17.87
C PHE A 81 23.53 -0.07 17.61
N ASN A 82 23.47 0.93 18.49
CA ASN A 82 22.61 2.11 18.36
C ASN A 82 22.85 2.90 17.06
N HIS A 83 24.10 3.01 16.61
CA HIS A 83 24.44 3.63 15.34
C HIS A 83 24.04 2.74 14.15
N ALA A 84 24.32 1.45 14.23
CA ALA A 84 24.00 0.49 13.17
C ALA A 84 22.49 0.38 12.92
N ILE A 85 21.68 0.28 13.97
CA ILE A 85 20.21 0.17 13.85
C ILE A 85 19.58 1.46 13.36
N LYS A 86 20.11 2.63 13.77
CA LYS A 86 19.66 3.94 13.26
C LYS A 86 20.02 4.13 11.78
N HIS A 87 21.18 3.66 11.36
CA HIS A 87 21.56 3.65 9.94
C HIS A 87 20.68 2.70 9.13
N PHE A 88 20.32 1.54 9.70
CA PHE A 88 19.35 0.63 9.11
C PHE A 88 17.99 1.30 8.89
N GLY A 89 17.40 1.96 9.90
CA GLY A 89 16.13 2.68 9.76
C GLY A 89 16.15 3.70 8.62
N LYS A 90 17.18 4.56 8.59
CA LYS A 90 17.39 5.56 7.52
C LYS A 90 17.51 4.93 6.14
N LYS A 91 18.20 3.78 6.02
CA LYS A 91 18.38 3.07 4.74
C LYS A 91 17.08 2.44 4.25
N VAL A 92 16.22 2.02 5.17
CA VAL A 92 14.89 1.48 4.86
C VAL A 92 13.93 2.61 4.44
N ASN A 93 14.08 3.82 5.00
CA ASN A 93 13.31 5.01 4.66
C ASN A 93 11.79 4.78 4.74
N ASN A 94 11.34 4.28 5.90
CA ASN A 94 9.94 3.98 6.16
C ASN A 94 9.56 4.43 7.57
N SER A 95 8.48 5.22 7.68
CA SER A 95 8.04 5.81 8.95
C SER A 95 7.66 4.78 10.03
N PHE A 96 7.15 3.61 9.65
CA PHE A 96 6.86 2.53 10.60
C PHE A 96 8.15 1.96 11.18
N ILE A 97 9.11 1.63 10.31
CA ILE A 97 10.38 1.02 10.72
C ILE A 97 11.24 2.01 11.51
N ASP A 98 11.28 3.28 11.13
CA ASP A 98 11.99 4.30 11.90
C ASP A 98 11.46 4.41 13.34
N ARG A 99 10.13 4.37 13.53
CA ARG A 99 9.53 4.35 14.87
C ARG A 99 9.95 3.11 15.65
N MET A 100 9.92 1.93 15.02
CA MET A 100 10.30 0.68 15.68
C MET A 100 11.79 0.64 16.03
N VAL A 101 12.64 1.16 15.16
CA VAL A 101 14.09 1.32 15.38
C VAL A 101 14.35 2.24 16.58
N ILE A 102 13.63 3.36 16.70
CA ILE A 102 13.75 4.27 17.86
C ILE A 102 13.34 3.57 19.16
N LEU A 103 12.27 2.76 19.14
CA LEU A 103 11.85 1.99 20.31
C LEU A 103 12.90 0.95 20.69
N MET A 104 13.46 0.22 19.71
CA MET A 104 14.53 -0.74 19.94
C MET A 104 15.81 -0.10 20.48
N ASP A 105 16.20 1.06 19.96
CA ASP A 105 17.37 1.82 20.44
C ASP A 105 17.20 2.22 21.92
N LYS A 106 16.03 2.76 22.28
CA LYS A 106 15.69 3.09 23.68
C LYS A 106 15.77 1.86 24.58
N VAL A 107 15.21 0.74 24.17
CA VAL A 107 15.23 -0.52 24.94
C VAL A 107 16.65 -1.07 25.11
N SER A 108 17.50 -0.94 24.10
CA SER A 108 18.90 -1.41 24.17
C SER A 108 19.75 -0.72 25.24
N GLN A 109 19.36 0.48 25.67
CA GLN A 109 20.06 1.27 26.68
C GLN A 109 19.66 0.88 28.12
N PHE A 110 18.56 0.15 28.29
CA PHE A 110 18.08 -0.34 29.59
C PHE A 110 18.33 -1.85 29.71
N SER A 111 19.51 -2.24 30.19
CA SER A 111 20.02 -3.61 30.11
C SER A 111 19.34 -4.65 31.03
N GLN A 112 18.51 -4.23 31.99
CA GLN A 112 18.01 -5.14 33.04
C GLN A 112 16.85 -6.05 32.59
N ASP A 113 16.13 -5.73 31.51
CA ASP A 113 14.90 -6.45 31.13
C ASP A 113 14.68 -6.50 29.61
N ILE A 114 15.76 -6.70 28.83
CA ILE A 114 15.75 -6.64 27.35
C ILE A 114 14.68 -7.57 26.74
N GLY A 115 14.54 -8.80 27.25
CA GLY A 115 13.55 -9.76 26.74
C GLY A 115 12.11 -9.30 26.93
N LYS A 116 11.78 -8.75 28.12
CA LYS A 116 10.44 -8.23 28.44
C LYS A 116 10.12 -7.00 27.60
N ASN A 117 11.05 -6.05 27.51
CA ASN A 117 10.85 -4.81 26.76
C ASN A 117 10.79 -5.05 25.24
N MET A 118 11.53 -6.04 24.73
CA MET A 118 11.42 -6.48 23.34
C MET A 118 10.07 -7.16 23.07
N GLY A 119 9.51 -7.85 24.07
CA GLY A 119 8.15 -8.40 24.05
C GLY A 119 7.09 -7.33 23.85
N GLU A 120 7.20 -6.18 24.54
CA GLU A 120 6.28 -5.05 24.35
C GLU A 120 6.31 -4.49 22.91
N ILE A 121 7.50 -4.40 22.30
CA ILE A 121 7.65 -3.97 20.90
C ILE A 121 7.04 -5.00 19.94
N TYR A 122 7.28 -6.29 20.18
CA TYR A 122 6.70 -7.38 19.39
C TYR A 122 5.17 -7.37 19.46
N ASP A 123 4.60 -7.27 20.66
CA ASP A 123 3.15 -7.22 20.88
C ASP A 123 2.53 -6.00 20.21
N TYR A 124 3.18 -4.83 20.27
CA TYR A 124 2.73 -3.63 19.57
C TYR A 124 2.72 -3.82 18.04
N ILE A 125 3.78 -4.42 17.47
CA ILE A 125 3.86 -4.70 16.03
C ILE A 125 2.81 -5.72 15.60
N ALA A 126 2.64 -6.79 16.39
CA ALA A 126 1.65 -7.83 16.14
C ALA A 126 0.23 -7.27 16.22
N LEU A 127 -0.07 -6.44 17.22
CA LEU A 127 -1.34 -5.73 17.36
C LEU A 127 -1.60 -4.81 16.17
N THR A 128 -0.61 -4.00 15.77
CA THR A 128 -0.74 -3.10 14.61
C THR A 128 -1.06 -3.88 13.34
N LYS A 129 -0.36 -5.00 13.09
CA LYS A 129 -0.60 -5.86 11.92
C LYS A 129 -1.94 -6.58 11.99
N ARG A 130 -2.39 -6.97 13.18
CA ARG A 130 -3.70 -7.55 13.42
C ARG A 130 -4.81 -6.55 13.09
N LEU A 131 -4.71 -5.32 13.59
CA LEU A 131 -5.67 -4.24 13.29
C LEU A 131 -5.71 -3.92 11.79
N GLU A 132 -4.56 -3.86 11.12
CA GLU A 132 -4.51 -3.71 9.65
C GLU A 132 -5.29 -4.82 8.92
N ARG A 133 -5.19 -6.07 9.40
CA ARG A 133 -5.86 -7.24 8.81
C ARG A 133 -7.36 -7.27 9.11
N GLU A 134 -7.75 -6.97 10.34
CA GLU A 134 -9.16 -6.85 10.75
C GLU A 134 -9.84 -5.79 9.90
N ARG A 135 -9.24 -4.59 9.79
CA ARG A 135 -9.79 -3.52 8.97
C ARG A 135 -9.95 -3.90 7.50
N LYS A 136 -8.98 -4.58 6.88
CA LYS A 136 -9.12 -5.06 5.49
C LYS A 136 -10.31 -6.00 5.31
N THR A 137 -10.62 -6.79 6.33
CA THR A 137 -11.74 -7.75 6.30
C THR A 137 -13.07 -7.00 6.44
N GLU A 138 -13.14 -6.02 7.34
CA GLU A 138 -14.32 -5.17 7.53
C GLU A 138 -14.64 -4.27 6.33
N LEU A 139 -13.61 -3.80 5.63
CA LEU A 139 -13.77 -2.92 4.46
C LEU A 139 -14.05 -3.69 3.16
N PHE A 140 -13.85 -5.00 3.13
CA PHE A 140 -14.04 -5.81 1.93
C PHE A 140 -15.49 -5.74 1.38
N PRO A 141 -16.56 -5.83 2.20
CA PRO A 141 -17.92 -5.60 1.71
C PRO A 141 -18.16 -4.19 1.16
N GLN A 142 -17.50 -3.18 1.76
CA GLN A 142 -17.62 -1.78 1.31
C GLN A 142 -16.98 -1.59 -0.07
N LEU A 143 -15.85 -2.25 -0.33
CA LEU A 143 -15.23 -2.33 -1.66
C LEU A 143 -16.24 -2.85 -2.69
N ILE A 144 -16.87 -3.99 -2.42
CA ILE A 144 -17.82 -4.61 -3.37
C ILE A 144 -18.98 -3.68 -3.67
N SER A 145 -19.56 -3.04 -2.65
CA SER A 145 -20.66 -2.09 -2.83
C SER A 145 -20.26 -0.89 -3.70
N LEU A 146 -19.06 -0.35 -3.50
CA LEU A 146 -18.58 0.80 -4.27
C LEU A 146 -18.32 0.43 -5.75
N TYR A 147 -17.78 -0.77 -6.02
CA TYR A 147 -17.71 -1.30 -7.37
C TYR A 147 -19.10 -1.52 -7.98
N PHE A 148 -20.07 -2.00 -7.20
CA PHE A 148 -21.44 -2.19 -7.66
C PHE A 148 -22.09 -0.87 -8.08
N VAL A 149 -21.92 0.22 -7.31
CA VAL A 149 -22.42 1.56 -7.66
C VAL A 149 -21.90 2.01 -9.02
N PHE A 150 -20.60 1.82 -9.27
CA PHE A 150 -20.00 2.14 -10.56
C PHE A 150 -20.64 1.39 -11.73
N PHE A 151 -20.88 0.08 -11.59
CA PHE A 151 -21.53 -0.70 -12.65
C PHE A 151 -23.00 -0.33 -12.84
N VAL A 152 -23.72 -0.02 -11.76
CA VAL A 152 -25.08 0.51 -11.84
C VAL A 152 -25.09 1.83 -12.60
N PHE A 153 -24.12 2.71 -12.35
CA PHE A 153 -24.00 3.97 -13.08
C PHE A 153 -23.78 3.77 -14.58
N LEU A 154 -22.88 2.88 -14.98
CA LEU A 154 -22.70 2.48 -16.39
C LEU A 154 -24.00 1.90 -16.98
N GLY A 155 -24.72 1.08 -16.22
CA GLY A 155 -26.00 0.51 -16.63
C GLY A 155 -27.07 1.58 -16.87
N ILE A 156 -27.17 2.59 -16.01
CA ILE A 156 -28.08 3.72 -16.17
C ILE A 156 -27.77 4.48 -17.46
N ILE A 157 -26.50 4.73 -17.75
CA ILE A 157 -26.07 5.37 -18.99
C ILE A 157 -26.47 4.52 -20.20
N LEU A 158 -26.22 3.21 -20.18
CA LEU A 158 -26.62 2.33 -21.27
C LEU A 158 -28.13 2.42 -21.56
N ILE A 159 -28.95 2.44 -20.51
CA ILE A 159 -30.40 2.59 -20.63
C ILE A 159 -30.74 3.95 -21.22
N ILE A 160 -30.18 5.04 -20.69
CA ILE A 160 -30.44 6.41 -21.19
C ILE A 160 -30.07 6.51 -22.67
N PHE A 161 -28.88 6.06 -23.08
CA PHE A 161 -28.44 6.18 -24.47
C PHE A 161 -29.29 5.35 -25.43
N ASN A 162 -29.74 4.16 -25.05
CA ASN A 162 -30.57 3.33 -25.93
C ASN A 162 -32.05 3.76 -25.96
N PHE A 163 -32.61 4.17 -24.82
CA PHE A 163 -34.04 4.51 -24.74
C PHE A 163 -34.33 5.98 -25.02
N PHE A 164 -33.48 6.92 -24.62
CA PHE A 164 -33.81 8.35 -24.68
C PHE A 164 -33.32 9.05 -25.96
N ILE A 165 -32.15 8.69 -26.50
CA ILE A 165 -31.60 9.33 -27.70
C ILE A 165 -32.51 9.31 -28.93
N PRO A 166 -33.28 8.24 -29.22
CA PRO A 166 -34.19 8.25 -30.37
C PRO A 166 -35.25 9.36 -30.33
N TYR A 167 -35.48 9.97 -29.17
CA TYR A 167 -36.48 11.00 -28.94
C TYR A 167 -35.90 12.43 -28.91
N PHE A 168 -34.57 12.59 -28.96
CA PHE A 168 -33.90 13.89 -28.90
C PHE A 168 -33.38 14.35 -30.27
N ASP A 169 -33.26 15.67 -30.44
CA ASP A 169 -32.65 16.27 -31.63
C ASP A 169 -31.13 16.05 -31.66
N ILE A 170 -30.57 15.96 -32.87
CA ILE A 170 -29.16 15.58 -33.11
C ILE A 170 -28.17 16.48 -32.34
N VAL A 171 -28.45 17.78 -32.23
CA VAL A 171 -27.57 18.74 -31.53
C VAL A 171 -27.56 18.49 -30.02
N GLU A 172 -28.73 18.22 -29.43
CA GLU A 172 -28.85 17.92 -28.00
C GLU A 172 -28.15 16.61 -27.67
N VAL A 173 -28.30 15.59 -28.52
CA VAL A 173 -27.65 14.28 -28.37
C VAL A 173 -26.13 14.39 -28.29
N ILE A 174 -25.51 15.24 -29.13
CA ILE A 174 -24.05 15.44 -29.14
C ILE A 174 -23.59 16.09 -27.83
N GLN A 175 -24.33 17.09 -27.32
CA GLN A 175 -23.97 17.78 -26.09
C GLN A 175 -24.12 16.87 -24.86
N TYR A 176 -25.21 16.11 -24.76
CA TYR A 176 -25.39 15.14 -23.67
C TYR A 176 -24.32 14.05 -23.70
N LYS A 177 -23.97 13.54 -24.90
CA LYS A 177 -22.90 12.56 -25.09
C LYS A 177 -21.58 13.01 -24.47
N GLU A 178 -21.12 14.22 -24.77
CA GLU A 178 -19.84 14.70 -24.20
C GLU A 178 -19.89 14.83 -22.67
N VAL A 179 -20.98 15.37 -22.13
CA VAL A 179 -21.15 15.53 -20.67
C VAL A 179 -21.13 14.19 -19.95
N PHE A 180 -21.88 13.19 -20.46
CA PHE A 180 -21.92 11.86 -19.85
C PHE A 180 -20.57 11.15 -19.93
N ILE A 181 -19.86 11.25 -21.05
CA ILE A 181 -18.53 10.65 -21.19
C ILE A 181 -17.58 11.22 -20.12
N HIS A 182 -17.51 12.55 -19.99
CA HIS A 182 -16.66 13.18 -18.98
C HIS A 182 -17.04 12.76 -17.55
N LEU A 183 -18.34 12.63 -17.27
CA LEU A 183 -18.82 12.26 -15.95
C LEU A 183 -18.40 10.83 -15.56
N VAL A 184 -18.50 9.85 -16.47
CA VAL A 184 -18.05 8.47 -16.20
C VAL A 184 -16.54 8.40 -15.95
N PHE A 185 -15.75 9.13 -16.74
CA PHE A 185 -14.31 9.17 -16.53
C PHE A 185 -13.94 9.80 -15.19
N ILE A 186 -14.59 10.90 -14.82
CA ILE A 186 -14.43 11.53 -13.51
C ILE A 186 -14.76 10.53 -12.40
N GLU A 187 -15.90 9.84 -12.50
CA GLU A 187 -16.31 8.83 -11.51
C GLU A 187 -15.27 7.72 -11.36
N SER A 188 -14.77 7.13 -12.45
CA SER A 188 -13.75 6.08 -12.41
C SER A 188 -12.47 6.50 -11.70
N ILE A 189 -12.06 7.76 -11.89
CA ILE A 189 -10.88 8.32 -11.24
C ILE A 189 -11.11 8.44 -9.74
N PHE A 190 -12.18 9.14 -9.33
CA PHE A 190 -12.46 9.38 -7.92
C PHE A 190 -12.80 8.10 -7.16
N LEU A 191 -13.62 7.22 -7.75
CA LEU A 191 -14.00 5.95 -7.15
C LEU A 191 -12.80 5.03 -6.97
N GLY A 192 -11.90 4.96 -7.96
CA GLY A 192 -10.65 4.21 -7.88
C GLY A 192 -9.71 4.71 -6.77
N LEU A 193 -9.53 6.02 -6.66
CA LEU A 193 -8.71 6.62 -5.60
C LEU A 193 -9.30 6.36 -4.21
N THR A 194 -10.62 6.52 -4.07
CA THR A 194 -11.35 6.33 -2.81
C THR A 194 -11.25 4.88 -2.34
N LEU A 195 -11.44 3.91 -3.27
CA LEU A 195 -11.27 2.49 -2.99
C LEU A 195 -9.91 2.18 -2.36
N GLY A 196 -8.81 2.63 -2.97
CA GLY A 196 -7.49 2.34 -2.43
C GLY A 196 -7.20 3.03 -1.10
N LYS A 197 -7.71 4.26 -0.89
CA LYS A 197 -7.56 4.93 0.39
C LYS A 197 -8.31 4.20 1.50
N MET A 198 -9.49 3.65 1.22
CA MET A 198 -10.23 2.85 2.20
C MET A 198 -9.49 1.54 2.50
N ILE A 199 -9.22 0.72 1.48
CA ILE A 199 -8.72 -0.66 1.68
C ILE A 199 -7.27 -0.68 2.20
N GLU A 200 -6.42 0.16 1.63
CA GLU A 200 -4.97 0.11 1.85
C GLU A 200 -4.41 1.34 2.56
N ASP A 201 -5.27 2.19 3.12
CA ASP A 201 -4.90 3.43 3.83
C ASP A 201 -4.13 4.47 3.01
N SER A 202 -3.98 4.26 1.71
CA SER A 202 -3.12 5.08 0.87
C SER A 202 -3.81 5.38 -0.46
N PHE A 203 -3.79 6.66 -0.85
CA PHE A 203 -4.25 7.07 -2.19
C PHE A 203 -3.41 6.45 -3.30
N VAL A 204 -2.13 6.17 -3.03
CA VAL A 204 -1.23 5.54 -3.98
C VAL A 204 -1.69 4.12 -4.34
N ALA A 205 -2.26 3.40 -3.37
CA ALA A 205 -2.88 2.11 -3.63
C ALA A 205 -4.13 2.23 -4.50
N GLY A 206 -4.82 3.37 -4.46
CA GLY A 206 -6.01 3.65 -5.26
C GLY A 206 -5.71 3.79 -6.74
N LEU A 207 -4.47 4.11 -7.10
CA LEU A 207 -4.05 4.21 -8.49
C LEU A 207 -4.29 2.90 -9.26
N LYS A 208 -4.13 1.72 -8.61
CA LYS A 208 -4.41 0.43 -9.26
C LYS A 208 -5.90 0.24 -9.57
N HIS A 209 -6.77 0.72 -8.69
CA HIS A 209 -8.23 0.60 -8.86
C HIS A 209 -8.72 1.62 -9.89
N MET A 210 -8.17 2.84 -9.84
CA MET A 210 -8.39 3.88 -10.85
C MET A 210 -8.01 3.39 -12.24
N THR A 211 -6.84 2.78 -12.43
CA THR A 211 -6.43 2.31 -13.77
C THR A 211 -7.33 1.21 -14.30
N ILE A 212 -7.77 0.28 -13.43
CA ILE A 212 -8.73 -0.77 -13.80
C ILE A 212 -10.07 -0.16 -14.20
N LEU A 213 -10.67 0.69 -13.35
CA LEU A 213 -11.98 1.30 -13.61
C LEU A 213 -11.96 2.21 -14.83
N TYR A 214 -10.91 3.00 -14.99
CA TYR A 214 -10.73 3.85 -16.17
C TYR A 214 -10.63 3.01 -17.46
N THR A 215 -9.92 1.87 -17.42
CA THR A 215 -9.83 0.97 -18.58
C THR A 215 -11.20 0.37 -18.92
N ILE A 216 -11.98 -0.03 -17.91
CA ILE A 216 -13.36 -0.53 -18.08
C ILE A 216 -14.24 0.56 -18.70
N THR A 217 -14.18 1.79 -18.18
CA THR A 217 -14.90 2.94 -18.75
C THR A 217 -14.51 3.19 -20.19
N PHE A 218 -13.22 3.17 -20.51
CA PHE A 218 -12.74 3.40 -21.86
C PHE A 218 -13.32 2.38 -22.85
N ILE A 219 -13.29 1.10 -22.48
CA ILE A 219 -13.87 0.02 -23.29
C ILE A 219 -15.39 0.20 -23.44
N PHE A 220 -16.08 0.53 -22.34
CA PHE A 220 -17.52 0.77 -22.35
C PHE A 220 -17.91 1.92 -23.28
N VAL A 221 -17.23 3.06 -23.17
CA VAL A 221 -17.44 4.24 -24.02
C VAL A 221 -17.15 3.91 -25.49
N MET A 222 -16.08 3.16 -25.78
CA MET A 222 -15.75 2.73 -27.15
C MET A 222 -16.81 1.80 -27.77
N PHE A 223 -17.51 1.01 -26.95
CA PHE A 223 -18.57 0.12 -27.43
C PHE A 223 -19.90 0.85 -27.63
N LEU A 224 -20.22 1.81 -26.77
CA LEU A 224 -21.49 2.55 -26.80
C LEU A 224 -21.54 3.61 -27.92
N PHE A 225 -20.39 4.09 -28.40
CA PHE A 225 -20.26 5.32 -29.20
C PHE A 225 -19.34 5.22 -30.40
#